data_AF-A0A7T7JHU6-F1
#
_entry.id   AF-A0A7T7JHU6-F1
#
_cell.length_a   1.000
_cell.length_b   1.000
_cell.length_c   1.000
_cell.angle_alpha   90.00
_cell.angle_beta   90.00
_cell.angle_gamma   90.00
#
_symmetry.space_group_name_H-M   'P 1'
#
loop_
_entity.id
_entity.type
_entity.pdbx_description
1 polymer ?
#
loop_
_entity_poly.entity_id
_entity_poly.type
_entity_poly.pdbx_seq_one_letter_code
_entity_poly.pdbx_strand_id
1 'polypeptide(L)' 'MFSQICLTNILFSEISLTNVLFSKVCLTNILFSEISLTNVLFSKVCLTNILFSKISLTNILFSFRCVDA' A
#
# COMPACT_ATOMS: atom_id res chain seq x y z
N MET A 1 -9.49 3.42 -10.12
CA MET A 1 -8.10 3.09 -10.52
C MET A 1 -7.23 4.29 -10.21
N PHE A 2 -6.12 4.10 -9.48
CA PHE A 2 -5.15 5.15 -9.17
C PHE A 2 -3.89 4.92 -10.00
N SER A 3 -3.46 5.93 -10.75
CA SER A 3 -2.28 5.83 -11.62
C SER A 3 -0.98 5.92 -10.83
N GLN A 4 -0.88 6.85 -9.88
CA GLN A 4 0.31 7.04 -9.06
C GLN A 4 -0.04 7.62 -7.68
N ILE A 5 0.56 7.07 -6.63
CA ILE A 5 0.50 7.61 -5.27
C ILE A 5 1.93 7.69 -4.73
N CYS A 6 2.29 8.85 -4.20
CA CYS A 6 3.56 9.09 -3.52
C CYS A 6 3.28 9.74 -2.16
N LEU A 7 3.62 9.08 -1.06
CA LEU A 7 3.41 9.60 0.29
C LEU A 7 4.69 9.50 1.12
N THR A 8 4.91 10.48 1.99
CA THR A 8 6.10 10.56 2.83
C THR A 8 5.75 11.09 4.22
N ASN A 9 6.26 10.45 5.28
CA ASN A 9 6.10 10.88 6.69
C ASN A 9 4.62 11.03 7.12
N ILE A 10 3.80 10.00 6.90
CA ILE A 10 2.37 10.03 7.24
C ILE A 10 2.04 8.95 8.27
N LEU A 11 1.10 9.26 9.17
CA LEU A 11 0.47 8.29 10.04
C LEU A 11 -0.99 8.11 9.60
N PHE A 12 -1.36 6.85 9.33
CA PHE A 12 -2.74 6.45 9.09
C PHE A 12 -3.26 5.63 10.25
N SER A 13 -4.32 6.11 10.89
CA SER A 13 -4.95 5.36 11.98
C SER A 13 -5.72 4.15 11.45
N GLU A 14 -6.55 4.35 10.43
CA GLU A 14 -7.36 3.28 9.83
C GLU A 14 -7.47 3.49 8.32
N ILE A 15 -7.30 2.42 7.55
CA ILE A 15 -7.57 2.39 6.11
C ILE A 15 -8.36 1.14 5.77
N SER A 16 -9.44 1.34 5.01
CA SER A 16 -10.22 0.25 4.42
C SER A 16 -10.36 0.48 2.92
N LEU A 17 -9.91 -0.46 2.09
CA LEU A 17 -10.04 -0.39 0.63
C LEU A 17 -10.67 -1.67 0.10
N THR A 18 -11.58 -1.52 -0.86
CA THR A 18 -12.27 -2.65 -1.51
C THR A 18 -12.34 -2.44 -3.01
N ASN A 19 -11.98 -3.46 -3.80
CA ASN A 19 -12.02 -3.44 -5.27
C ASN A 19 -11.21 -2.29 -5.89
N VAL A 20 -9.96 -2.10 -5.44
CA VAL A 20 -9.10 -0.98 -5.86
C VAL A 20 -7.94 -1.47 -6.72
N LEU A 21 -7.60 -0.71 -7.76
CA LEU A 21 -6.40 -0.94 -8.57
C LEU A 21 -5.45 0.26 -8.48
N PHE A 22 -4.20 0.00 -8.10
CA PHE A 22 -3.10 0.95 -8.07
C PHE A 22 -2.05 0.57 -9.10
N SER A 23 -1.71 1.49 -10.01
CA SER A 23 -0.66 1.23 -11.00
C SER A 23 0.74 1.46 -10.42
N LYS A 24 0.95 2.53 -9.65
CA LYS A 24 2.21 2.81 -8.96
C LYS A 24 1.99 3.38 -7.57
N VAL A 25 2.66 2.82 -6.57
CA VAL A 25 2.62 3.28 -5.18
C VAL A 25 4.05 3.42 -4.65
N CYS A 26 4.39 4.59 -4.12
CA CYS A 26 5.66 4.86 -3.46
C CYS A 26 5.36 5.42 -2.06
N LEU A 27 5.74 4.70 -1.02
CA LEU A 27 5.52 5.09 0.38
C LEU A 27 6.87 5.15 1.09
N THR A 28 7.10 6.23 1.85
CA THR A 28 8.31 6.42 2.65
C THR A 28 7.95 6.88 4.06
N ASN A 29 8.48 6.21 5.09
CA ASN A 29 8.22 6.55 6.50
C ASN A 29 6.72 6.66 6.82
N ILE A 30 5.96 5.61 6.51
CA ILE A 30 4.51 5.57 6.79
C ILE A 30 4.23 4.60 7.93
N LEU A 31 3.36 5.00 8.86
CA LEU A 31 2.86 4.14 9.91
C LEU A 31 1.37 3.91 9.72
N PHE A 32 0.96 2.66 9.60
CA PHE A 32 -0.44 2.24 9.57
C PHE A 32 -0.80 1.55 10.88
N SER A 33 -1.75 2.10 11.62
CA SER A 33 -2.25 1.44 12.82
C SER A 33 -3.16 0.28 12.43
N GLU A 34 -4.19 0.50 11.61
CA GLU A 34 -5.06 -0.56 11.10
C GLU A 34 -5.27 -0.46 9.59
N ILE A 35 -5.10 -1.59 8.89
CA ILE A 35 -5.34 -1.69 7.46
C ILE A 35 -6.24 -2.89 7.15
N SER A 36 -7.23 -2.67 6.29
CA SER A 36 -8.09 -3.70 5.71
C SER A 36 -8.16 -3.53 4.20
N LEU A 37 -7.67 -4.52 3.44
CA LEU A 37 -7.70 -4.51 1.99
C LEU A 37 -8.46 -5.73 1.49
N THR A 38 -9.39 -5.51 0.56
CA THR A 38 -10.17 -6.57 -0.09
C THR A 38 -10.16 -6.38 -1.61
N ASN A 39 -9.77 -7.40 -2.38
CA ASN A 39 -9.71 -7.36 -3.84
C ASN A 39 -8.90 -6.15 -4.36
N VAL A 40 -7.68 -5.96 -3.85
CA VAL A 40 -6.82 -4.83 -4.25
C VAL A 40 -5.64 -5.34 -5.10
N LEU A 41 -5.40 -4.65 -6.21
CA LEU A 41 -4.29 -4.95 -7.12
C LEU A 41 -3.29 -3.80 -7.14
N PHE A 42 -2.01 -4.12 -6.98
CA PHE A 42 -0.90 -3.19 -7.11
C PHE A 42 0.03 -3.61 -8.25
N SER A 43 0.20 -2.74 -9.25
CA SER A 43 1.06 -3.05 -10.40
C SER A 43 2.55 -2.72 -10.19
N LYS A 44 2.86 -1.73 -9.35
CA LYS A 44 4.22 -1.38 -8.92
C LYS A 44 4.16 -0.79 -7.51
N VAL A 45 4.98 -1.29 -6.60
CA VAL A 45 5.04 -0.80 -5.21
C VAL A 45 6.49 -0.62 -4.78
N CYS A 46 6.79 0.54 -4.19
CA CYS A 46 8.04 0.84 -3.50
C CYS A 46 7.70 1.28 -2.07
N LEU A 47 8.21 0.56 -1.07
CA LEU A 47 7.95 0.81 0.35
C LEU A 47 9.30 0.99 1.07
N THR A 48 9.49 2.14 1.72
CA THR A 48 10.69 2.42 2.53
C THR A 48 10.25 2.80 3.94
N ASN A 49 10.78 2.13 4.97
CA ASN A 49 10.46 2.39 6.38
C ASN A 49 8.94 2.41 6.66
N ILE A 50 8.25 1.32 6.31
CA ILE A 50 6.80 1.20 6.54
C ILE A 50 6.55 0.30 7.75
N LEU A 51 5.70 0.77 8.65
CA LEU A 51 5.26 0.02 9.83
C LEU A 51 3.75 -0.20 9.76
N PHE A 52 3.33 -1.40 10.15
CA PHE A 52 1.93 -1.79 10.24
C PHE A 52 1.69 -2.41 11.62
N SER A 53 0.63 -2.01 12.32
CA SER A 53 0.25 -2.62 13.60
C SER A 53 -0.78 -3.74 13.43
N LYS A 54 -1.87 -3.51 12.70
CA LYS A 54 -2.88 -4.53 12.35
C LYS A 54 -3.16 -4.52 10.85
N ILE A 55 -3.17 -5.70 10.25
CA ILE A 55 -3.39 -5.87 8.81
C ILE A 55 -4.39 -7.01 8.58
N SER A 56 -5.42 -6.74 7.77
CA SER A 56 -6.32 -7.73 7.18
C SER A 56 -6.27 -7.63 5.66
N LEU A 57 -5.91 -8.73 4.98
CA LEU A 57 -5.76 -8.78 3.52
C LEU A 57 -6.59 -9.93 2.94
N THR A 58 -7.48 -9.62 2.00
CA THR A 58 -8.27 -10.61 1.25
C THR A 58 -8.11 -10.38 -0.25
N ASN A 59 -7.70 -11.40 -1.01
CA ASN A 59 -7.52 -11.33 -2.47
C ASN A 59 -6.66 -10.14 -2.93
N ILE A 60 -5.42 -10.06 -2.42
CA ILE A 60 -4.49 -9.00 -2.77
C ILE A 60 -3.47 -9.52 -3.78
N LEU A 61 -3.26 -8.78 -4.86
CA LEU A 61 -2.28 -9.11 -5.89
C LEU A 61 -1.24 -7.99 -6.01
N PHE A 62 0.03 -8.38 -5.98
CA PHE A 62 1.16 -7.51 -6.29
C PHE A 62 1.85 -8.03 -7.55
N SER A 63 1.90 -7.23 -8.63
CA SER A 63 2.82 -7.52 -9.73
C SER A 63 4.12 -6.76 -9.47
N PHE A 64 5.18 -7.45 -9.08
CA PHE A 64 6.44 -6.78 -8.74
C PHE A 64 7.25 -6.41 -9.99
N ARG A 65 7.65 -5.14 -10.08
CA ARG A 65 8.92 -4.71 -10.66
C ARG A 65 9.39 -3.46 -9.95
N CYS A 66 10.23 -3.60 -8.92
CA CYS A 66 11.24 -2.60 -8.56
C CYS A 66 12.35 -3.24 -7.73
N VAL A 67 13.58 -2.99 -8.18
CA VAL A 67 14.86 -3.43 -7.60
C VAL A 67 15.23 -2.49 -6.45
N ASP A 68 15.89 -3.10 -5.47
CA ASP A 68 16.25 -2.60 -4.15
C ASP A 68 16.90 -1.21 -4.11
N ALA A 69 16.56 -0.46 -3.06
CA ALA A 69 17.49 0.35 -2.25
C ALA A 69 16.83 0.68 -0.90
#